data_AF-A0A374RRT5-F1
#
_entry.id   AF-A0A374RRT5-F1
#
_cell.length_a   1.000
_cell.length_b   1.000
_cell.length_c   1.000
_cell.angle_alpha   90.00
_cell.angle_beta   90.00
_cell.angle_gamma   90.00
#
_symmetry.space_group_name_H-M   'P 1'
#
loop_
_entity.id
_entity.type
_entity.pdbx_description
1 polymer ?
#
loop_
_entity_poly.entity_id
_entity_poly.type
_entity_poly.pdbx_seq_one_letter_code
_entity_poly.pdbx_strand_id
1 'polypeptide(L)'
;MGEHFIVDNSMTPDWELVPLGPVDKEGNRVPLDTEVLYDEDGCVIRVESYRFSTWSKRWTADVYIADQGMEVYVDSYYLHRPDSYERVLEDLYEAVQQGERSGRPYCVYNVARGLCRGHEDKDGKCKLVGFADACTLTMTGDIWSRVERLCKGDGEKDGSEK
;
A
#
# COMPACT_ATOMS: atom_id res chain seq x y z
N MET A 1 22.50 23.74 -12.29
CA MET A 1 21.48 23.10 -11.44
C MET A 1 20.32 22.83 -12.38
N GLY A 2 20.23 21.62 -12.93
CA GLY A 2 19.24 21.29 -13.94
C GLY A 2 17.95 20.90 -13.24
N GLU A 3 16.91 21.71 -13.41
CA GLU A 3 15.57 21.40 -12.92
C GLU A 3 15.01 20.27 -13.79
N HIS A 4 14.96 19.06 -13.24
CA HIS A 4 14.26 17.94 -13.87
C HIS A 4 12.76 18.20 -13.73
N PHE A 5 12.15 18.80 -14.76
CA PHE A 5 10.70 18.81 -14.90
C PHE A 5 10.25 17.38 -15.21
N ILE A 6 9.71 16.69 -14.20
CA ILE A 6 8.99 15.44 -14.43
C ILE A 6 7.69 15.83 -15.11
N VAL A 7 7.59 15.60 -16.42
CA VAL A 7 6.31 15.70 -17.11
C VAL A 7 5.51 14.49 -16.66
N ASP A 8 4.44 14.74 -15.93
CA ASP A 8 3.67 13.69 -15.29
C ASP A 8 2.58 13.14 -16.21
N ASN A 9 2.00 13.96 -17.09
CA ASN A 9 0.96 13.55 -18.03
C ASN A 9 1.26 14.06 -19.45
N SER A 10 0.84 13.29 -20.45
CA SER A 10 0.81 13.74 -21.85
C SER A 10 -0.63 13.91 -22.33
N MET A 11 -0.89 14.99 -23.07
CA MET A 11 -2.18 15.24 -23.71
C MET A 11 -2.20 14.56 -25.08
N THR A 12 -3.20 13.73 -25.33
CA THR A 12 -3.49 13.20 -26.67
C THR A 12 -4.21 14.27 -27.51
N PRO A 13 -4.28 14.11 -28.85
CA PRO A 13 -4.91 15.09 -29.76
C PRO A 13 -6.41 15.37 -29.49
N ASP A 14 -7.07 14.48 -28.76
CA ASP A 14 -8.46 14.56 -28.30
C ASP A 14 -8.60 15.11 -26.87
N TRP A 15 -7.52 15.63 -26.29
CA TRP A 15 -7.45 16.21 -24.95
C TRP A 15 -7.57 15.21 -23.79
N GLU A 16 -7.42 13.90 -24.04
CA GLU A 16 -7.31 12.93 -22.95
C GLU A 16 -5.95 13.05 -22.24
N LEU A 17 -5.98 12.98 -20.90
CA LEU A 17 -4.79 12.92 -20.07
C LEU A 17 -4.32 11.46 -19.99
N VAL A 18 -3.20 11.15 -20.61
CA VAL A 18 -2.56 9.84 -20.46
C VAL A 18 -1.47 9.98 -19.40
N PRO A 19 -1.55 9.24 -18.28
CA PRO A 19 -0.50 9.26 -17.27
C PRO A 19 0.80 8.69 -17.87
N LEU A 20 1.90 9.44 -17.75
CA LEU A 20 3.21 9.07 -18.29
C LEU A 20 3.89 7.93 -17.50
N GLY A 21 3.17 7.32 -16.56
CA GLY A 21 3.60 6.18 -15.77
C GLY A 21 2.40 5.36 -15.28
N PRO A 22 2.65 4.13 -14.81
CA PRO A 22 1.60 3.31 -14.25
C PRO A 22 0.99 3.97 -13.01
N VAL A 23 -0.32 3.81 -12.88
CA VAL A 23 -1.07 4.19 -11.69
C VAL A 23 -1.72 2.94 -11.11
N ASP A 24 -1.80 2.87 -9.79
CA ASP A 24 -2.51 1.80 -9.10
C ASP A 24 -4.04 2.07 -9.13
N LYS A 25 -4.81 1.16 -8.55
CA LYS A 25 -6.27 1.21 -8.50
C LYS A 25 -6.82 2.43 -7.75
N GLU A 26 -6.03 3.02 -6.86
CA GLU A 26 -6.39 4.23 -6.12
C GLU A 26 -5.90 5.52 -6.81
N GLY A 27 -5.27 5.39 -7.98
CA GLY A 27 -4.69 6.52 -8.73
C GLY A 27 -3.33 6.98 -8.22
N ASN A 28 -2.70 6.24 -7.31
CA ASN A 28 -1.33 6.52 -6.87
C ASN A 28 -0.35 6.16 -7.98
N ARG A 29 0.68 6.99 -8.20
CA ARG A 29 1.76 6.65 -9.14
C ARG A 29 2.53 5.44 -8.64
N VAL A 30 2.73 4.46 -9.51
CA VAL A 30 3.56 3.30 -9.27
C VAL A 30 4.96 3.57 -9.82
N PRO A 31 6.00 3.62 -8.98
CA PRO A 31 7.39 3.65 -9.45
C PRO A 31 7.72 2.41 -10.30
N LEU A 32 8.46 2.57 -11.39
CA LEU A 32 8.79 1.47 -12.30
C LEU A 32 9.75 0.42 -11.71
N ASP A 33 10.39 0.73 -10.59
CA ASP A 33 11.20 -0.19 -9.78
C ASP A 33 10.38 -0.94 -8.71
N THR A 34 9.06 -0.77 -8.71
CA THR A 34 8.16 -1.51 -7.82
C THR A 34 8.13 -2.99 -8.22
N GLU A 35 8.61 -3.85 -7.33
CA GLU A 35 8.64 -5.31 -7.55
C GLU A 35 7.38 -6.02 -7.05
N VAL A 36 6.53 -5.32 -6.27
CA VAL A 36 5.39 -5.89 -5.57
C VAL A 36 4.16 -4.99 -5.68
N LEU A 37 3.07 -5.57 -6.15
CA LEU A 37 1.72 -5.01 -6.05
C LEU A 37 0.84 -5.93 -5.21
N TYR A 38 -0.36 -5.45 -4.87
CA TYR A 38 -1.33 -6.21 -4.08
C TYR A 38 -2.66 -6.33 -4.80
N ASP A 39 -3.31 -7.49 -4.72
CA ASP A 39 -4.71 -7.63 -5.13
C ASP A 39 -5.67 -7.10 -4.06
N GLU A 40 -6.98 -7.20 -4.33
CA GLU A 40 -8.05 -6.76 -3.43
C GLU A 40 -8.02 -7.44 -2.05
N ASP A 41 -7.57 -8.70 -1.99
CA ASP A 41 -7.43 -9.47 -0.74
C ASP A 41 -6.10 -9.15 -0.01
N GLY A 42 -5.25 -8.32 -0.64
CA GLY A 42 -3.93 -8.00 -0.16
C GLY A 42 -2.93 -9.14 -0.31
N CYS A 43 -3.13 -10.04 -1.28
CA CYS A 43 -2.13 -11.01 -1.69
C CYS A 43 -1.04 -10.34 -2.53
N VAL A 44 0.19 -10.84 -2.38
CA VAL A 44 1.37 -10.30 -3.05
C VAL A 44 1.40 -10.76 -4.50
N ILE A 45 1.59 -9.81 -5.42
CA ILE A 45 1.80 -10.05 -6.84
C ILE A 45 3.18 -9.52 -7.20
N ARG A 46 4.05 -10.42 -7.65
CA ARG A 46 5.43 -10.10 -8.02
C ARG A 46 5.47 -9.63 -9.45
N VAL A 47 5.95 -8.41 -9.65
CA VAL A 47 6.10 -7.76 -10.95
C VAL A 47 7.50 -8.02 -11.49
N GLU A 48 7.58 -8.44 -12.75
CA GLU A 48 8.84 -8.61 -13.48
C GLU A 48 9.14 -7.39 -14.38
N SER A 49 8.13 -6.89 -15.09
CA SER A 49 8.28 -5.72 -15.94
C SER A 49 6.97 -4.98 -16.16
N TYR A 50 7.09 -3.67 -16.43
CA TYR A 50 5.98 -2.81 -16.84
C TYR A 50 6.01 -2.57 -18.35
N ARG A 51 4.84 -2.59 -18.98
CA ARG A 51 4.66 -2.29 -20.41
C ARG A 51 3.48 -1.33 -20.58
N PHE A 52 3.57 -0.42 -21.54
CA PHE A 52 2.42 0.38 -21.94
C PHE A 52 1.78 -0.24 -23.18
N SER A 53 0.51 -0.66 -23.07
CA SER A 53 -0.23 -1.23 -24.19
C SER A 53 -0.81 -0.11 -25.06
N THR A 54 -0.33 -0.02 -26.30
CA THR A 54 -0.83 0.96 -27.27
C THR A 54 -2.23 0.64 -27.78
N TRP A 55 -2.70 -0.59 -27.62
CA TRP A 55 -4.07 -1.01 -27.93
C TRP A 55 -5.04 -0.56 -26.83
N SER A 56 -4.80 -0.98 -25.58
CA SER A 56 -5.71 -0.67 -24.48
C SER A 56 -5.51 0.72 -23.91
N LYS A 57 -4.43 1.42 -24.28
CA LYS A 57 -3.99 2.70 -23.72
C LYS A 57 -3.75 2.64 -22.21
N ARG A 58 -3.39 1.47 -21.70
CA ARG A 58 -3.20 1.20 -20.26
C ARG A 58 -1.82 0.62 -19.99
N TRP A 59 -1.33 0.87 -18.79
CA TRP A 59 -0.14 0.21 -18.27
C TRP A 59 -0.48 -1.22 -17.84
N THR A 60 0.34 -2.15 -18.29
CA THR A 60 0.31 -3.56 -17.90
C THR A 60 1.60 -3.93 -17.16
N ALA A 61 1.51 -4.97 -16.34
CA ALA A 61 2.64 -5.60 -15.69
C ALA A 61 2.68 -7.08 -16.07
N ASP A 62 3.88 -7.57 -16.35
CA ASP A 62 4.16 -9.00 -16.38
C ASP A 62 4.37 -9.48 -14.95
N VAL A 63 3.57 -10.45 -14.52
CA VAL A 63 3.53 -10.95 -13.15
C VAL A 63 3.57 -12.47 -13.10
N TYR A 64 4.00 -13.01 -11.98
CA TYR A 64 3.88 -14.43 -11.68
C TYR A 64 2.75 -14.67 -10.68
N ILE A 65 1.71 -15.38 -11.12
CA ILE A 65 0.63 -15.86 -10.26
C ILE A 65 0.63 -17.38 -10.33
N ALA A 66 0.80 -18.04 -9.17
CA ALA A 66 0.91 -19.50 -9.08
C ALA A 66 1.91 -20.13 -10.07
N ASP A 67 3.11 -19.53 -10.17
CA ASP A 67 4.20 -19.92 -11.07
C ASP A 67 3.88 -19.82 -12.59
N GLN A 68 2.77 -19.17 -12.94
CA GLN A 68 2.42 -18.86 -14.32
C GLN A 68 2.65 -17.37 -14.59
N GLY A 69 3.40 -17.08 -15.66
CA GLY A 69 3.55 -15.73 -16.17
C GLY A 69 2.24 -15.25 -16.78
N MET A 70 1.71 -14.13 -16.29
CA MET A 70 0.50 -13.49 -16.78
C MET A 70 0.72 -12.00 -16.99
N GLU A 71 0.02 -11.42 -17.97
CA GLU A 71 -0.06 -9.98 -18.16
C GLU A 71 -1.31 -9.47 -17.43
N VAL A 72 -1.16 -8.43 -16.61
CA VAL A 72 -2.26 -7.86 -15.84
C VAL A 72 -2.26 -6.33 -15.95
N TYR A 73 -3.42 -5.68 -15.77
CA TYR A 73 -3.51 -4.21 -15.77
C TYR A 73 -3.08 -3.65 -14.42
N VAL A 74 -2.15 -2.70 -14.41
CA VAL A 74 -1.57 -2.16 -13.16
C VAL A 74 -2.61 -1.45 -12.30
N ASP A 75 -3.52 -0.74 -12.96
CA ASP A 75 -4.64 0.00 -12.34
C ASP A 75 -5.75 -0.91 -11.77
N SER A 76 -5.57 -2.23 -11.83
CA SER A 76 -6.43 -3.21 -11.15
C SER A 76 -5.85 -3.67 -9.81
N TYR A 77 -4.64 -3.23 -9.47
CA TYR A 77 -3.91 -3.62 -8.25
C TYR A 77 -3.54 -2.40 -7.43
N TYR A 78 -3.12 -2.64 -6.20
CA TYR A 78 -2.77 -1.61 -5.24
C TYR A 78 -1.25 -1.55 -5.05
N LEU A 79 -0.69 -0.34 -5.00
CA LEU A 79 0.72 -0.13 -4.65
C LEU A 79 0.99 -0.48 -3.18
N HIS A 80 -0.01 -0.21 -2.33
CA HIS A 80 0.01 -0.54 -0.92
C HIS A 80 -1.03 -1.61 -0.64
N ARG A 81 -0.71 -2.53 0.27
CA ARG A 81 -1.65 -3.60 0.64
C ARG A 81 -2.99 -2.98 1.07
N PRO A 82 -4.12 -3.30 0.42
CA PRO A 82 -5.41 -2.76 0.81
C PRO A 82 -5.74 -3.23 2.23
N ASP A 83 -6.37 -2.33 2.99
CA ASP A 83 -6.86 -2.61 4.33
C ASP A 83 -8.33 -3.05 4.27
N SER A 84 -8.76 -3.75 5.32
CA SER A 84 -10.19 -4.01 5.60
C SER A 84 -10.45 -3.78 7.08
N TYR A 85 -11.72 -3.59 7.46
CA TYR A 85 -12.09 -3.49 8.87
C TYR A 85 -11.69 -4.74 9.65
N GLU A 86 -11.87 -5.93 9.06
CA GLU A 86 -11.49 -7.22 9.66
C GLU A 86 -9.99 -7.26 9.94
N ARG A 87 -9.15 -6.82 9.00
CA ARG A 87 -7.69 -6.80 9.20
C ARG A 87 -7.26 -5.83 10.29
N VAL A 88 -7.88 -4.64 10.35
CA VAL A 88 -7.62 -3.67 11.42
C VAL A 88 -7.98 -4.29 12.78
N LEU A 89 -9.11 -4.98 12.86
CA LEU A 89 -9.56 -5.67 14.07
C LEU A 89 -8.65 -6.83 14.47
N GLU A 90 -8.19 -7.65 13.51
CA GLU A 90 -7.23 -8.73 13.75
C GLU A 90 -5.90 -8.21 14.31
N ASP A 91 -5.34 -7.17 13.70
CA ASP A 91 -4.09 -6.55 14.17
C ASP A 91 -4.24 -5.99 15.59
N LEU A 92 -5.38 -5.38 15.90
CA LEU A 92 -5.72 -4.89 17.24
C LEU A 92 -5.90 -6.03 18.24
N TYR A 93 -6.57 -7.11 17.85
CA TYR A 93 -6.79 -8.28 18.69
C TYR A 93 -5.48 -8.95 19.07
N GLU A 94 -4.59 -9.18 18.10
CA GLU A 94 -3.25 -9.73 18.36
C GLU A 94 -2.43 -8.80 19.26
N ALA A 95 -2.48 -7.49 19.02
CA ALA A 95 -1.82 -6.49 19.87
C ALA A 95 -2.32 -6.55 21.32
N VAL A 96 -3.62 -6.74 21.55
CA VAL A 96 -4.18 -6.88 22.90
C VAL A 96 -3.73 -8.21 23.53
N GLN A 97 -3.88 -9.33 22.84
CA GLN A 97 -3.61 -10.66 23.39
C GLN A 97 -2.14 -10.90 23.71
N GLN A 98 -1.24 -10.48 22.83
CA GLN A 98 0.21 -10.59 23.07
C GLN A 98 0.75 -9.41 23.88
N GLY A 99 0.08 -8.26 23.80
CA GLY A 99 0.38 -7.07 24.57
C GLY A 99 0.15 -7.24 26.06
N GLU A 100 -0.90 -7.98 26.46
CA GLU A 100 -1.18 -8.31 27.85
C GLU A 100 -0.02 -9.11 28.47
N ARG A 101 0.54 -10.06 27.71
CA ARG A 101 1.68 -10.90 28.16
C ARG A 101 2.99 -10.12 28.27
N SER A 102 3.19 -9.13 27.40
CA SER A 102 4.44 -8.34 27.33
C SER A 102 4.37 -7.01 28.08
N GLY A 103 3.17 -6.56 28.48
CA GLY A 103 2.90 -5.22 29.01
C GLY A 103 3.04 -4.11 27.97
N ARG A 104 3.13 -4.44 26.67
CA ARG A 104 3.48 -3.50 25.58
C ARG A 104 2.70 -3.80 24.29
N PRO A 105 1.37 -3.62 24.28
CA PRO A 105 0.53 -3.87 23.09
C PRO A 105 0.97 -3.07 21.86
N TYR A 106 1.43 -1.82 22.06
CA TYR A 106 1.98 -0.98 21.00
C TYR A 106 3.23 -1.57 20.34
N CYS A 107 4.09 -2.27 21.08
CA CYS A 107 5.27 -2.91 20.50
C CYS A 107 4.87 -4.11 19.64
N VAL A 108 3.92 -4.92 20.10
CA VAL A 108 3.40 -6.06 19.33
C VAL A 108 2.83 -5.56 18.01
N TYR A 109 1.95 -4.56 18.05
CA TYR A 109 1.34 -3.97 16.87
C TYR A 109 2.39 -3.45 15.88
N ASN A 110 3.30 -2.58 16.35
CA ASN A 110 4.28 -1.93 15.49
C ASN A 110 5.27 -2.93 14.87
N VAL A 111 5.65 -3.99 15.59
CA VAL A 111 6.51 -5.06 15.04
C VAL A 111 5.76 -5.84 13.96
N ALA A 112 4.53 -6.27 14.24
CA ALA A 112 3.72 -7.03 13.28
C ALA A 112 3.48 -6.24 11.97
N ARG A 113 3.35 -4.91 12.09
CA ARG A 113 3.17 -3.99 10.96
C ARG A 113 4.48 -3.47 10.34
N GLY A 114 5.64 -3.86 10.89
CA GLY A 114 6.95 -3.40 10.40
C GLY A 114 7.21 -1.90 10.62
N LEU A 115 6.45 -1.25 11.52
CA LEU A 115 6.55 0.17 11.86
C LEU A 115 7.74 0.47 12.80
N CYS A 116 8.40 -0.56 13.32
CA CYS A 116 9.61 -0.43 14.11
C CYS A 116 10.90 -0.20 13.28
N ARG A 117 10.82 -0.27 11.95
CA ARG A 117 12.01 -0.13 11.07
C ARG A 117 12.70 1.22 11.29
N GLY A 118 14.00 1.17 11.55
CA GLY A 118 14.84 2.35 11.88
C GLY A 118 15.00 2.60 13.38
N HIS A 119 14.14 2.01 14.21
CA HIS A 119 14.21 2.08 15.66
C HIS A 119 14.85 0.86 16.30
N GLU A 120 15.47 -0.03 15.51
CA GLU A 120 16.22 -1.19 16.00
C GLU A 120 17.73 -0.93 15.91
N ASP A 121 18.50 -1.47 16.84
CA ASP A 121 19.96 -1.54 16.75
C ASP A 121 20.42 -2.68 15.84
N LYS A 122 21.74 -2.86 15.73
CA LYS A 122 22.34 -3.88 14.84
C LYS A 122 22.03 -5.31 15.28
N ASP A 123 21.57 -5.49 16.52
CA ASP A 123 21.21 -6.78 17.11
C ASP A 123 19.68 -7.00 17.10
N GLY A 124 18.92 -6.11 16.45
CA GLY A 124 17.45 -6.18 16.37
C GLY A 124 16.75 -5.75 17.66
N LYS A 125 17.44 -5.09 18.60
CA LYS A 125 16.80 -4.56 19.81
C LYS A 125 16.23 -3.18 19.54
N CYS A 126 15.01 -2.96 20.03
CA CYS A 126 14.35 -1.66 19.96
C CYS A 126 15.16 -0.60 20.74
N LYS A 127 15.62 0.45 20.06
CA LYS A 127 16.27 1.64 20.62
C LYS A 127 15.33 2.52 21.43
N LEU A 128 14.02 2.36 21.24
CA LEU A 128 12.97 3.12 21.94
C LEU A 128 12.56 2.47 23.27
N VAL A 129 13.37 1.58 23.85
CA VAL A 129 13.08 1.05 25.20
C VAL A 129 12.94 2.23 26.18
N GLY A 130 11.74 2.44 26.71
CA GLY A 130 11.42 3.55 27.62
C GLY A 130 10.65 4.72 27.00
N PHE A 131 10.42 4.72 25.68
CA PHE A 131 9.63 5.73 24.97
C PHE A 131 8.26 5.18 24.57
N ALA A 132 7.46 4.77 25.57
CA ALA A 132 6.11 4.22 25.34
C ALA A 132 5.22 5.18 24.55
N ASP A 133 5.35 6.49 24.79
CA ASP A 133 4.55 7.53 24.12
C ASP A 133 4.80 7.56 22.61
N ALA A 134 6.06 7.45 22.17
CA ALA A 134 6.40 7.45 20.76
C ALA A 134 5.79 6.25 20.03
N CYS A 135 5.96 5.04 20.59
CA CYS A 135 5.39 3.82 20.01
C CYS A 135 3.86 3.83 20.02
N THR A 136 3.25 4.42 21.05
CA THR A 136 1.79 4.58 21.14
C THR A 136 1.29 5.52 20.05
N LEU A 137 1.95 6.66 19.83
CA LEU A 137 1.63 7.60 18.75
C LEU A 137 1.78 6.98 17.36
N THR A 138 2.81 6.14 17.15
CA THR A 138 2.98 5.40 15.89
C THR A 138 1.81 4.44 15.65
N MET A 139 1.45 3.65 16.66
CA MET A 139 0.33 2.70 16.56
C MET A 139 -0.99 3.44 16.30
N THR A 140 -1.31 4.47 17.09
CA THR A 140 -2.59 5.19 16.94
C THR A 140 -2.66 5.97 15.64
N GLY A 141 -1.53 6.52 15.17
CA GLY A 141 -1.42 7.15 13.86
C GLY A 141 -1.67 6.19 12.71
N ASP A 142 -1.07 4.99 12.74
CA ASP A 142 -1.34 3.95 11.72
C ASP A 142 -2.82 3.56 11.72
N ILE A 143 -3.38 3.21 12.89
CA ILE A 143 -4.80 2.83 13.01
C ILE A 143 -5.71 3.95 12.47
N TRP A 144 -5.46 5.20 12.85
CA TRP A 144 -6.24 6.34 12.37
C TRP A 144 -6.22 6.42 10.85
N SER A 145 -5.03 6.41 10.24
CA SER A 145 -4.91 6.50 8.78
C SER A 145 -5.56 5.33 8.06
N ARG A 146 -5.52 4.11 8.63
CA ARG A 146 -6.19 2.93 8.07
C ARG A 146 -7.71 3.07 8.10
N VAL A 147 -8.27 3.44 9.26
CA VAL A 147 -9.71 3.70 9.40
C VAL A 147 -10.16 4.85 8.50
N GLU A 148 -9.38 5.91 8.39
CA GLU A 148 -9.70 7.05 7.52
C GLU A 148 -9.75 6.64 6.04
N ARG A 149 -8.81 5.81 5.56
CA ARG A 149 -8.84 5.26 4.19
C ARG A 149 -10.07 4.39 3.96
N LEU A 150 -10.39 3.51 4.92
CA LEU A 150 -11.57 2.64 4.84
C LEU A 150 -12.87 3.46 4.75
N CYS A 151 -13.04 4.47 5.61
CA CYS A 151 -14.23 5.32 5.57
C CYS A 151 -14.35 6.14 4.27
N LYS A 152 -13.24 6.51 3.63
CA LYS A 152 -13.25 7.19 2.33
C LYS A 152 -13.61 6.24 1.18
N GLY A 153 -13.22 4.96 1.27
CA GLY A 153 -13.54 3.93 0.27
C GLY A 153 -14.99 3.45 0.29
N ASP A 154 -15.69 3.57 1.43
CA ASP A 154 -17.11 3.21 1.56
C ASP A 154 -18.08 4.25 0.94
N GLY A 155 -17.58 5.42 0.53
CA GLY A 155 -18.39 6.58 0.09
C GLY A 155 -18.86 6.57 -1.37
N GLU A 156 -18.42 5.62 -2.20
CA GLU A 156 -18.68 5.60 -3.66
C GLU A 156 -19.49 4.38 -4.14
N LYS A 157 -20.41 3.88 -3.31
CA LYS A 157 -21.43 2.91 -3.74
C LYS A 157 -22.84 3.37 -3.42
N ASP A 158 -23.20 4.56 -3.87
CA ASP A 158 -24.62 4.87 -4.07
C ASP A 158 -24.79 5.91 -5.17
N GLY A 159 -25.15 5.46 -6.37
CA GLY A 159 -25.35 6.37 -7.48
C GLY A 159 -25.34 5.77 -8.88
N SER A 160 -25.99 4.62 -9.12
CA SER A 160 -26.69 4.35 -10.39
C SER A 160 -27.36 2.98 -10.37
N GLU A 161 -28.57 2.91 -9.82
CA GLU A 161 -29.56 1.95 -10.29
C GLU A 161 -30.84 2.70 -10.70
N LYS A 162 -31.12 2.62 -12.02
CA LYS A 162 -32.31 3.02 -12.79
C LYS A 162 -32.41 4.45 -13.32
#